data_AF-A0A924QAA0-F1
#
_entry.id   AF-A0A924QAA0-F1
#
_cell.length_a   1.000
_cell.length_b   1.000
_cell.length_c   1.000
_cell.angle_alpha   90.00
_cell.angle_beta   90.00
_cell.angle_gamma   90.00
#
_symmetry.space_group_name_H-M   'P 1'
#
loop_
_entity.id
_entity.type
_entity.pdbx_description
1 polymer ?
#
loop_
_entity_poly.entity_id
_entity_poly.type
_entity_poly.pdbx_seq_one_letter_code
_entity_poly.pdbx_strand_id
1 'polypeptide(L)' 'TLRTRVGGRERQNYALSDMVFSPAELVSRISNDMTLMPGDVILCGTSVGVLPMKPGSEVEVEIDGLGTLINQYGYSG' A
#
# COMPACT_ATOMS: atom_id res chain seq x y z
N THR A 1 -2.30 11.95 -0.62
CA THR A 1 -0.92 11.41 -0.52
C THR A 1 -0.96 10.05 0.14
N LEU A 2 -0.02 9.17 -0.20
CA LEU A 2 0.26 7.95 0.54
C LEU A 2 1.62 8.10 1.22
N ARG A 3 1.70 7.77 2.51
CA ARG A 3 2.93 7.78 3.29
C ARG A 3 3.13 6.46 4.01
N THR A 4 4.36 5.97 4.01
CA THR A 4 4.75 4.77 4.76
C THR A 4 5.93 5.11 5.68
N ARG A 5 5.81 4.81 6.97
CA ARG A 5 6.87 4.93 7.97
C ARG A 5 7.20 3.56 8.55
N VAL A 6 8.49 3.30 8.77
CA VAL A 6 8.97 2.07 9.41
C VAL A 6 9.84 2.46 10.59
N GLY A 7 9.41 2.12 11.81
CA GLY A 7 10.04 2.56 13.05
C GLY A 7 10.16 4.09 13.15
N GLY A 8 9.08 4.80 12.79
CA GLY A 8 9.03 6.27 12.77
C GLY A 8 9.79 6.94 11.62
N ARG A 9 10.51 6.19 10.76
CA ARG A 9 11.26 6.76 9.62
C ARG A 9 10.46 6.65 8.34
N GLU A 10 10.25 7.78 7.66
CA GLU A 10 9.62 7.82 6.35
C GLU A 10 10.40 6.98 5.33
N ARG A 11 9.69 6.08 4.65
CA ARG A 11 10.22 5.20 3.58
C ARG A 11 9.61 5.54 2.24
N GLN A 12 8.34 5.94 2.23
CA GLN A 12 7.61 6.33 1.03
C GLN A 12 6.74 7.53 1.34
N ASN A 13 6.64 8.45 0.38
CA ASN A 13 5.79 9.61 0.43
C ASN A 13 5.56 10.10 -1.00
N TYR A 14 4.37 9.87 -1.53
CA TYR A 14 4.04 10.19 -2.90
C TYR A 14 2.56 10.54 -3.07
N ALA A 15 2.25 11.32 -4.10
CA ALA A 15 0.88 11.69 -4.38
C ALA A 15 0.14 10.51 -5.02
N LEU A 16 -1.15 10.36 -4.75
CA LEU A 16 -1.96 9.31 -5.40
C LEU A 16 -2.07 9.54 -6.92
N SER A 17 -1.85 10.77 -7.38
CA SER A 17 -1.74 11.12 -8.80
C SER A 17 -0.50 10.53 -9.48
N ASP A 18 0.50 10.05 -8.72
CA ASP A 18 1.72 9.47 -9.27
C ASP A 18 1.53 8.00 -9.69
N MET A 19 0.34 7.44 -9.47
CA MET A 19 0.00 6.08 -9.90
C MET A 19 0.01 5.98 -11.43
N VAL A 20 0.77 5.01 -11.96
CA VAL A 20 0.85 4.74 -13.41
C VAL A 20 -0.52 4.39 -13.99
N PHE A 21 -1.32 3.63 -13.25
CA PHE A 21 -2.70 3.28 -13.59
C PHE A 21 -3.61 3.70 -12.45
N SER A 22 -4.72 4.38 -12.78
CA SER A 22 -5.71 4.74 -11.77
C SER A 22 -6.44 3.50 -11.23
N PRO A 23 -7.05 3.55 -10.03
CA PRO A 23 -7.86 2.44 -9.51
C PRO A 23 -8.97 1.99 -10.48
N ALA A 24 -9.63 2.92 -11.15
CA ALA A 24 -10.67 2.61 -12.14
C ALA A 24 -10.10 1.87 -13.36
N GLU A 25 -8.89 2.25 -13.81
CA GLU A 25 -8.22 1.58 -14.92
C GLU A 25 -7.77 0.16 -14.54
N LEU A 26 -7.25 -0.02 -13.31
CA LEU A 26 -6.89 -1.34 -12.79
C LEU A 26 -8.11 -2.28 -12.75
N VAL A 27 -9.25 -1.81 -12.23
CA VAL A 27 -10.51 -2.57 -12.22
C VAL A 27 -10.91 -2.98 -13.64
N SER A 28 -10.91 -2.03 -14.58
CA SER A 28 -11.29 -2.31 -15.97
C SER A 28 -10.37 -3.33 -16.64
N ARG A 29 -9.04 -3.17 -16.52
CA ARG A 29 -8.06 -4.10 -17.11
C ARG A 29 -8.21 -5.50 -16.54
N ILE A 30 -8.23 -5.64 -15.21
CA ILE A 30 -8.34 -6.95 -14.55
C ILE A 30 -9.67 -7.62 -14.91
N SER A 31 -10.77 -6.87 -14.98
CA SER A 31 -12.09 -7.42 -15.34
C SER A 31 -12.20 -7.97 -16.77
N ASN A 32 -11.29 -7.58 -17.67
CA ASN A 32 -11.24 -8.15 -19.02
C ASN A 32 -10.56 -9.53 -19.04
N ASP A 33 -9.66 -9.79 -18.09
CA ASP A 33 -8.89 -11.03 -18.02
C ASP A 33 -9.51 -12.05 -17.05
N MET A 34 -10.21 -11.60 -16.01
CA MET A 34 -10.89 -12.45 -15.03
C MET A 34 -12.16 -11.80 -14.46
N THR A 35 -13.11 -12.63 -14.02
CA THR A 35 -14.32 -12.16 -13.34
C THR A 35 -13.99 -11.66 -11.93
N LEU A 36 -14.33 -10.41 -11.63
CA LEU A 36 -14.29 -9.85 -10.27
C LEU A 36 -15.59 -10.15 -9.53
N MET A 37 -15.47 -10.54 -8.27
CA MET A 37 -16.57 -10.89 -7.39
C MET A 37 -16.75 -9.86 -6.26
N PRO A 38 -17.97 -9.69 -5.72
CA PRO A 38 -18.18 -8.84 -4.56
C PRO A 38 -17.29 -9.27 -3.37
N GLY A 39 -16.52 -8.31 -2.85
CA GLY A 39 -15.56 -8.56 -1.77
C GLY A 39 -14.10 -8.68 -2.23
N ASP A 40 -13.85 -8.76 -3.54
CA ASP A 40 -12.48 -8.77 -4.07
C ASP A 40 -11.75 -7.45 -3.77
N VAL A 41 -10.46 -7.57 -3.43
CA VAL A 41 -9.58 -6.43 -3.10
C VAL A 41 -8.43 -6.37 -4.10
N ILE A 42 -8.26 -5.22 -4.75
CA ILE A 42 -7.18 -4.96 -5.69
C ILE A 42 -6.09 -4.14 -5.00
N LEU A 43 -4.89 -4.70 -4.89
CA LEU A 43 -3.71 -3.99 -4.40
C LEU A 43 -3.11 -3.18 -5.56
N CYS A 44 -3.24 -1.85 -5.47
CA CYS A 44 -2.93 -0.94 -6.57
C CYS A 44 -1.43 -0.65 -6.77
N GLY A 45 -0.55 -1.49 -6.20
CA GLY A 45 0.89 -1.31 -6.24
C GLY A 45 1.43 -0.34 -5.18
N THR A 46 2.75 -0.16 -5.21
CA THR A 46 3.49 0.74 -4.33
C THR A 46 4.54 1.49 -5.13
N SER A 47 4.93 2.67 -4.66
CA SER A 47 6.00 3.46 -5.27
C SER A 47 7.39 2.98 -4.82
N VAL A 48 8.43 3.69 -5.28
CA VAL A 48 9.81 3.47 -4.85
C VAL A 48 9.99 3.69 -3.35
N GLY A 49 11.02 3.07 -2.77
CA GLY A 49 11.34 3.22 -1.33
C GLY A 49 10.97 2.02 -0.46
N VAL A 50 10.51 0.92 -1.06
CA VAL A 50 10.40 -0.38 -0.38
C VAL A 50 11.80 -0.86 0.04
N LEU A 51 11.96 -1.16 1.32
CA LEU A 51 13.20 -1.66 1.91
C LEU A 51 12.92 -2.76 2.93
N PRO A 52 13.89 -3.67 3.17
CA PRO A 52 13.78 -4.64 4.25
C PRO A 52 13.58 -3.98 5.61
N MET A 53 12.83 -4.64 6.48
CA MET A 53 12.61 -4.24 7.87
C MET A 53 13.00 -5.36 8.83
N LYS A 54 13.38 -5.00 10.06
CA LYS A 54 13.76 -5.99 11.09
C LYS A 54 12.53 -6.44 11.87
N PRO A 55 12.47 -7.69 12.34
CA PRO A 55 11.47 -8.13 13.31
C PRO A 55 11.30 -7.13 14.46
N GLY A 56 10.06 -6.91 14.89
CA GLY A 56 9.68 -5.89 15.88
C GLY A 56 9.53 -4.47 15.34
N SER A 57 9.77 -4.23 14.04
CA SER A 57 9.54 -2.90 13.45
C SER A 57 8.06 -2.59 13.38
N GLU A 58 7.67 -1.40 13.86
CA GLU A 58 6.35 -0.83 13.59
C GLU A 58 6.29 -0.29 12.16
N VAL A 59 5.21 -0.58 11.46
CA VAL A 59 4.92 -0.13 10.10
C VAL A 59 3.63 0.66 10.13
N GLU A 60 3.71 1.92 9.73
CA GLU A 60 2.57 2.83 9.61
C GLU A 60 2.36 3.14 8.14
N VAL A 61 1.15 2.90 7.62
CA VAL A 61 0.75 3.28 6.27
C VAL A 61 -0.43 4.23 6.39
N GLU A 62 -0.28 5.43 5.84
CA GLU A 62 -1.23 6.52 5.93
C GLU A 62 -1.66 6.95 4.53
N ILE A 63 -2.96 7.14 4.34
CA ILE A 63 -3.53 7.72 3.13
C ILE A 63 -4.40 8.90 3.53
N ASP A 64 -4.13 10.07 2.94
CA ASP A 64 -4.92 11.28 3.18
C ASP A 64 -6.40 11.01 2.91
N GLY A 65 -7.25 11.29 3.90
CA GLY A 65 -8.70 11.08 3.82
C GLY A 65 -9.21 9.69 4.21
N LEU A 66 -8.33 8.68 4.39
CA LEU A 66 -8.71 7.35 4.88
C LEU A 66 -8.21 7.07 6.31
N GLY A 67 -7.05 7.63 6.67
CA GLY A 67 -6.43 7.44 7.98
C GLY A 67 -5.16 6.60 7.91
N THR A 68 -4.78 6.04 9.06
CA THR A 68 -3.51 5.31 9.23
C THR A 68 -3.76 3.89 9.69
N LEU A 69 -3.15 2.93 8.99
CA LEU A 69 -3.04 1.54 9.39
C LEU A 69 -1.67 1.29 10.03
N ILE A 70 -1.66 0.73 11.24
CA ILE A 70 -0.43 0.44 12.00
C ILE A 70 -0.35 -1.05 12.30
N ASN A 71 0.79 -1.67 11.99
CA ASN A 71 1.08 -3.07 12.31
C ASN A 71 2.50 -3.20 12.85
N GLN A 72 2.75 -4.17 13.73
CA GLN A 72 4.11 -4.59 14.07
C GLN A 72 4.53 -5.79 13.22
N TYR A 73 5.72 -5.72 12.62
CA TYR A 73 6.32 -6.85 11.95
C TYR A 73 6.73 -7.89 12.98
N GLY A 74 6.08 -9.06 12.92
CA GLY A 74 6.23 -10.10 13.92
C GLY A 74 7.66 -10.60 14.12
N TYR A 75 7.93 -11.07 15.32
CA TYR A 75 9.15 -11.82 15.66
C TYR A 75 8.79 -13.30 15.71
N SER A 76 9.23 -14.08 14.72
CA SER A 76 9.30 -15.54 14.89
C SER A 76 10.62 -15.84 15.60
N GLY A 77 10.56 -16.05 16.91
CA GLY A 77 11.66 -16.64 17.67
C GLY A 77 11.90 -18.07 17.25
#